data_AF-A0A9D4L687-F1
#
_entry.id   AF-A0A9D4L687-F1
#
_cell.length_a   1.000
_cell.length_b   1.000
_cell.length_c   1.000
_cell.angle_alpha   90.00
_cell.angle_beta   90.00
_cell.angle_gamma   90.00
#
_symmetry.space_group_name_H-M   'P 1'
#
loop_
_entity.id
_entity.type
_entity.pdbx_description
1 polymer ?
#
loop_
_entity_poly.entity_id
_entity_poly.type
_entity_poly.pdbx_seq_one_letter_code
_entity_poly.pdbx_strand_id
1 'polypeptide(L)'
;MFALYIVNIYPHYYSWWSYFSYYNEDFYIYFKHHLWFTITEMITTFLVLNLSDIRNEIISWKILAITSINVMHILVGGMDQFIADVFYGQGRNFHKVRDIGLMIPDCLHVIIPLWELYRFTKRKELKINEICYKEEIFICILFISMGTLVGRLM
;
A
#
# COMPACT_ATOMS: atom_id res chain seq x y z
N MET A 1 1.38 4.81 14.09
CA MET A 1 1.18 3.56 13.34
C MET A 1 -0.23 2.99 13.44
N PHE A 2 -0.86 2.88 14.62
CA PHE A 2 -2.21 2.29 14.74
C PHE A 2 -3.30 2.91 13.83
N ALA A 3 -3.25 4.21 13.56
CA ALA A 3 -4.17 4.85 12.61
C ALA A 3 -4.10 4.24 11.20
N LEU A 4 -2.92 3.76 10.77
CA LEU A 4 -2.74 3.06 9.50
C LEU A 4 -3.51 1.74 9.46
N TYR A 5 -3.54 1.01 10.57
CA TYR A 5 -4.37 -0.20 10.68
C TYR A 5 -5.86 0.11 10.52
N ILE A 6 -6.35 1.20 11.14
CA ILE A 6 -7.76 1.59 11.04
C ILE A 6 -8.14 1.93 9.61
N VAL A 7 -7.34 2.74 8.91
CA VAL A 7 -7.65 3.10 7.51
C VAL A 7 -7.57 1.90 6.57
N ASN A 8 -6.82 0.87 6.94
CA ASN A 8 -6.73 -0.36 6.15
C ASN A 8 -7.94 -1.29 6.28
N ILE A 9 -8.86 -1.03 7.22
CA ILE A 9 -10.10 -1.82 7.35
C ILE A 9 -10.93 -1.77 6.07
N TYR A 10 -10.97 -0.61 5.40
CA TYR A 10 -11.74 -0.45 4.17
C TYR A 10 -11.18 -1.29 3.00
N PRO A 11 -9.88 -1.22 2.63
CA PRO A 11 -9.29 -2.09 1.62
C PRO A 11 -9.48 -3.59 1.90
N HIS A 12 -9.33 -4.03 3.14
CA HIS A 12 -9.58 -5.45 3.52
C HIS A 12 -11.05 -5.84 3.36
N TYR A 13 -11.97 -4.99 3.80
CA TYR A 13 -13.40 -5.22 3.61
C TYR A 13 -13.77 -5.27 2.13
N TYR A 14 -13.24 -4.34 1.32
CA TYR A 14 -13.48 -4.32 -0.12
C TYR A 14 -12.93 -5.58 -0.80
N SER A 15 -11.73 -6.03 -0.41
CA SER A 15 -11.13 -7.26 -0.92
C SER A 15 -12.01 -8.47 -0.62
N TRP A 16 -12.43 -8.63 0.64
CA TRP A 16 -13.33 -9.71 1.05
C TRP A 16 -14.64 -9.70 0.26
N TRP A 17 -15.29 -8.54 0.15
CA TRP A 17 -16.53 -8.39 -0.61
C TRP A 17 -16.34 -8.74 -2.09
N SER A 18 -15.22 -8.31 -2.69
CA SER A 18 -14.92 -8.59 -4.09
C SER A 18 -14.74 -10.08 -4.35
N TYR A 19 -14.06 -10.81 -3.47
CA TYR A 19 -13.97 -12.28 -3.59
C TYR A 19 -15.34 -12.94 -3.51
N PHE A 20 -16.18 -12.49 -2.58
CA PHE A 20 -17.55 -13.00 -2.47
C PHE A 20 -18.33 -12.79 -3.78
N SER A 21 -18.23 -11.60 -4.39
CA SER A 21 -18.83 -11.33 -5.70
C SER A 21 -18.23 -12.19 -6.82
N TYR A 22 -16.90 -12.37 -6.87
CA TYR A 22 -16.26 -13.17 -7.92
C TYR A 22 -16.72 -14.64 -7.90
N TYR A 23 -16.90 -15.21 -6.71
CA TYR A 23 -17.41 -16.58 -6.57
C TYR A 23 -18.90 -16.71 -6.93
N ASN A 24 -19.72 -15.68 -6.68
CA ASN A 24 -21.16 -15.75 -6.92
C ASN A 24 -21.58 -15.35 -8.34
N GLU A 25 -20.80 -14.49 -9.00
CA GLU A 25 -21.12 -13.89 -10.30
C GLU A 25 -20.17 -14.36 -11.42
N ASP A 26 -19.35 -15.37 -11.15
CA ASP A 26 -18.39 -15.98 -12.08
C ASP A 26 -17.35 -15.01 -12.69
N PHE A 27 -17.02 -13.92 -11.98
CA PHE A 27 -16.04 -12.90 -12.39
C PHE A 27 -14.58 -13.27 -12.04
N TYR A 28 -14.16 -14.50 -12.36
CA TYR A 28 -12.83 -15.01 -11.99
C TYR A 28 -11.66 -14.31 -12.68
N ILE A 29 -11.92 -13.54 -13.76
CA ILE A 29 -10.87 -12.84 -14.51
C ILE A 29 -10.13 -11.81 -13.63
N TYR A 30 -10.82 -11.19 -12.67
CA TYR A 30 -10.23 -10.20 -11.76
C TYR A 30 -9.58 -10.83 -10.53
N PHE A 31 -9.76 -12.13 -10.31
CA PHE A 31 -9.33 -12.83 -9.09
C PHE A 31 -7.82 -12.77 -8.90
N LYS A 32 -7.03 -12.99 -9.97
CA LYS A 32 -5.57 -13.01 -9.90
C LYS A 32 -5.00 -11.64 -9.52
N HIS A 33 -5.46 -10.61 -10.21
CA HIS A 33 -5.08 -9.23 -9.94
C HIS A 33 -5.44 -8.84 -8.51
N HIS A 34 -6.65 -9.14 -8.05
CA HIS A 34 -7.07 -8.84 -6.69
C HIS A 34 -6.27 -9.63 -5.64
N LEU A 35 -5.95 -10.89 -5.91
CA LEU A 35 -5.13 -11.73 -5.02
C LEU A 35 -3.75 -11.15 -4.80
N TRP A 36 -3.13 -10.61 -5.85
CA TRP A 36 -1.85 -9.92 -5.73
C TRP A 36 -1.93 -8.76 -4.72
N PHE A 37 -2.91 -7.87 -4.90
CA PHE A 37 -3.13 -6.73 -3.99
C PHE A 37 -3.47 -7.18 -2.57
N THR A 38 -4.30 -8.19 -2.38
CA THR A 38 -4.64 -8.68 -1.03
C THR A 38 -3.42 -9.25 -0.31
N ILE A 39 -2.55 -10.00 -1.00
CA ILE A 39 -1.34 -10.55 -0.38
C ILE A 39 -0.40 -9.43 0.06
N THR A 40 -0.16 -8.44 -0.79
CA THR A 40 0.71 -7.30 -0.46
C THR A 40 0.10 -6.43 0.66
N GLU A 41 -1.23 -6.25 0.67
CA GLU A 41 -1.96 -5.55 1.72
C GLU A 41 -1.87 -6.26 3.09
N MET A 42 -1.93 -7.60 3.08
CA MET A 42 -1.72 -8.40 4.29
C MET A 42 -0.30 -8.25 4.85
N ILE A 43 0.71 -8.21 3.99
CA ILE A 43 2.11 -7.96 4.39
C ILE A 43 2.22 -6.57 5.02
N THR A 44 1.68 -5.54 4.37
CA THR A 44 1.63 -4.17 4.92
C THR A 44 0.98 -4.14 6.29
N THR A 45 -0.17 -4.79 6.44
CA THR A 45 -0.92 -4.85 7.70
C THR A 45 -0.13 -5.50 8.81
N PHE A 46 0.54 -6.62 8.52
CA PHE A 46 1.39 -7.30 9.48
C PHE A 46 2.53 -6.39 9.98
N LEU A 47 3.20 -5.69 9.07
CA LEU A 47 4.27 -4.75 9.41
C LEU A 47 3.75 -3.56 10.22
N VAL A 48 2.59 -3.00 9.85
CA VAL A 48 1.95 -1.89 10.57
C VAL A 48 1.56 -2.30 12.00
N LEU A 49 1.00 -3.50 12.18
CA LEU A 49 0.65 -4.03 13.49
C LEU A 49 1.90 -4.28 14.34
N ASN A 50 2.96 -4.82 13.74
CA ASN A 50 4.24 -4.99 14.41
C ASN A 50 4.81 -3.65 14.89
N LEU A 51 4.81 -2.62 14.04
CA LEU A 51 5.28 -1.27 14.38
C LEU A 51 4.32 -0.45 15.26
N SER A 52 3.13 -0.99 15.56
CA SER A 52 2.18 -0.35 16.48
C SER A 52 2.41 -0.75 17.94
N ASP A 53 3.17 -1.81 18.20
CA ASP A 53 3.58 -2.20 19.54
C ASP A 53 4.78 -1.35 20.00
N ILE A 54 4.65 -0.72 21.17
CA ILE A 54 5.69 0.13 21.77
C ILE A 54 7.00 -0.60 22.05
N ARG A 55 6.96 -1.94 22.16
CA ARG A 55 8.14 -2.78 22.39
C ARG A 55 8.98 -2.97 21.13
N ASN A 56 8.42 -2.71 19.95
CA ASN A 56 9.12 -2.87 18.69
C ASN A 56 9.74 -1.53 18.27
N GLU A 57 11.04 -1.54 17.99
CA GLU A 57 11.72 -0.36 17.48
C GLU A 57 11.34 -0.09 16.01
N ILE A 58 11.41 1.19 15.64
CA ILE A 58 11.26 1.63 14.25
C ILE A 58 12.55 1.29 13.51
N ILE A 59 12.47 0.36 12.57
CA ILE A 59 13.59 -0.08 11.73
C ILE A 59 13.30 0.32 10.28
N SER A 60 14.32 0.80 9.56
CA SER A 60 14.25 1.30 8.18
C SER A 60 13.56 0.33 7.23
N TRP A 61 14.00 -0.93 7.17
CA TRP A 61 13.48 -1.90 6.20
C TRP A 61 11.97 -2.13 6.33
N LYS A 62 11.38 -2.08 7.54
CA LYS A 62 9.93 -2.24 7.73
C LYS A 62 9.17 -1.03 7.19
N ILE A 63 9.66 0.18 7.47
CA ILE A 63 9.09 1.43 6.96
C ILE A 63 9.17 1.46 5.43
N LEU A 64 10.32 1.09 4.91
CA LEU A 64 10.58 1.03 3.47
C LEU A 64 9.72 -0.02 2.78
N ALA A 65 9.57 -1.22 3.36
CA ALA A 65 8.68 -2.25 2.82
C ALA A 65 7.23 -1.79 2.75
N ILE A 66 6.69 -1.21 3.83
CA ILE A 66 5.35 -0.61 3.83
C ILE A 66 5.25 0.44 2.72
N THR A 67 6.21 1.36 2.66
CA THR A 67 6.22 2.45 1.66
C THR A 67 6.25 1.88 0.24
N SER A 68 7.12 0.91 -0.04
CA SER A 68 7.27 0.33 -1.37
C SER A 68 6.04 -0.41 -1.86
N ILE A 69 5.37 -1.17 -0.99
CA ILE A 69 4.11 -1.85 -1.34
C ILE A 69 3.04 -0.81 -1.72
N ASN A 70 2.86 0.22 -0.90
CA ASN A 70 1.82 1.21 -1.12
C ASN A 70 2.13 2.13 -2.31
N VAL A 71 3.40 2.45 -2.58
CA VAL A 71 3.78 3.11 -3.84
C VAL A 71 3.44 2.24 -5.04
N MET A 72 3.68 0.93 -4.97
CA MET A 72 3.28 0.01 -6.04
C MET A 72 1.76 0.01 -6.25
N HIS A 73 0.96 -0.03 -5.19
CA HIS A 73 -0.51 0.07 -5.29
C HIS A 73 -0.95 1.39 -5.93
N ILE A 74 -0.39 2.53 -5.52
CA ILE A 74 -0.69 3.85 -6.10
C ILE A 74 -0.39 3.86 -7.60
N LEU A 75 0.74 3.29 -8.02
CA LEU A 75 1.12 3.26 -9.42
C LEU A 75 0.19 2.36 -10.23
N VAL A 76 -0.05 1.13 -9.79
CA VAL A 76 -0.91 0.17 -10.51
C VAL A 76 -2.36 0.66 -10.53
N GLY A 77 -2.94 0.98 -9.37
CA GLY A 77 -4.32 1.49 -9.28
C GLY A 77 -4.50 2.83 -10.00
N GLY A 78 -3.47 3.68 -9.98
CA GLY A 78 -3.35 4.91 -10.76
C GLY A 78 -3.48 4.67 -12.27
N MET A 79 -2.68 3.73 -12.79
CA MET A 79 -2.63 3.38 -14.22
C MET A 79 -3.89 2.65 -14.70
N ASP A 80 -4.55 1.90 -13.83
CA ASP A 80 -5.70 1.08 -14.21
C ASP A 80 -7.00 1.88 -14.30
N GLN A 81 -7.51 2.37 -13.17
CA GLN A 81 -8.86 2.95 -13.11
C GLN A 81 -8.88 4.33 -12.46
N PHE A 82 -8.03 4.60 -11.47
CA PHE A 82 -8.13 5.80 -10.64
C PHE A 82 -8.03 7.11 -11.43
N ILE A 83 -7.05 7.24 -12.35
CA ILE A 83 -6.91 8.46 -13.15
C ILE A 83 -8.11 8.63 -14.11
N ALA A 84 -8.54 7.57 -14.77
CA ALA A 84 -9.69 7.61 -15.67
C ALA A 84 -10.99 7.97 -14.93
N ASP A 85 -11.25 7.28 -13.83
CA ASP A 85 -12.53 7.36 -13.14
C ASP A 85 -12.65 8.61 -12.29
N VAL A 86 -11.59 8.97 -11.56
CA VAL A 86 -11.59 10.10 -10.61
C VAL A 86 -11.15 11.40 -11.28
N PHE A 87 -9.98 11.42 -11.92
CA PHE A 87 -9.43 12.66 -12.48
C PHE A 87 -10.11 13.08 -13.78
N TYR A 88 -10.29 12.16 -14.72
CA TYR A 88 -11.02 12.44 -15.96
C TYR A 88 -12.54 12.35 -15.81
N GLY A 89 -13.02 11.92 -14.63
CA GLY A 89 -14.44 11.89 -14.30
C GLY A 89 -15.25 10.85 -15.09
N GLN A 90 -14.60 9.90 -15.76
CA GLN A 90 -15.22 8.92 -16.65
C GLN A 90 -15.96 7.81 -15.87
N GLY A 91 -15.65 7.67 -14.57
CA GLY A 91 -16.20 6.64 -13.71
C GLY A 91 -17.62 6.95 -13.24
N ARG A 92 -18.39 5.88 -13.00
CA ARG A 92 -19.66 5.97 -12.27
C ARG A 92 -19.40 6.36 -10.81
N ASN A 93 -20.41 6.88 -10.12
CA ASN A 93 -20.28 7.34 -8.73
C ASN A 93 -19.69 6.26 -7.81
N PHE A 94 -20.11 5.01 -7.97
CA PHE A 94 -19.59 3.89 -7.18
C PHE A 94 -18.08 3.66 -7.43
N HIS A 95 -17.62 3.68 -8.68
CA HIS A 95 -16.20 3.49 -9.01
C HIS A 95 -15.36 4.63 -8.43
N LYS A 96 -15.83 5.87 -8.55
CA LYS A 96 -15.15 7.04 -7.97
C LYS A 96 -14.97 6.91 -6.46
N VAL A 97 -16.03 6.54 -5.74
CA VAL A 97 -15.97 6.39 -4.28
C VAL A 97 -15.04 5.25 -3.88
N ARG A 98 -15.11 4.11 -4.58
CA ARG A 98 -14.21 2.98 -4.37
C ARG A 98 -12.75 3.38 -4.58
N ASP A 99 -12.46 4.00 -5.71
CA ASP A 99 -11.09 4.37 -6.11
C ASP A 99 -10.46 5.36 -5.12
N ILE A 100 -11.24 6.33 -4.65
CA ILE A 100 -10.83 7.23 -3.56
C ILE A 100 -10.61 6.45 -2.26
N GLY A 101 -11.53 5.54 -1.92
CA GLY A 101 -11.46 4.72 -0.71
C GLY A 101 -10.26 3.78 -0.66
N LEU A 102 -9.74 3.34 -1.82
CA LEU A 102 -8.53 2.51 -1.92
C LEU A 102 -7.26 3.37 -1.96
N MET A 103 -7.27 4.49 -2.70
CA MET A 103 -6.09 5.35 -2.85
C MET A 103 -5.71 6.11 -1.57
N ILE A 104 -6.70 6.52 -0.75
CA ILE A 104 -6.44 7.26 0.49
C ILE A 104 -5.59 6.42 1.48
N PRO A 105 -5.97 5.17 1.82
CA PRO A 105 -5.14 4.28 2.62
C PRO A 105 -3.71 4.14 2.08
N ASP A 106 -3.52 3.89 0.79
CA ASP A 106 -2.18 3.74 0.21
C ASP A 106 -1.33 5.00 0.40
N CYS A 107 -1.89 6.17 0.10
CA CYS A 107 -1.23 7.46 0.32
C CYS A 107 -0.81 7.66 1.79
N LEU A 108 -1.69 7.31 2.73
CA LEU A 108 -1.41 7.44 4.16
C LEU A 108 -0.29 6.49 4.61
N HIS A 109 -0.27 5.26 4.08
CA HIS A 109 0.79 4.29 4.34
C HIS A 109 2.14 4.65 3.70
N VAL A 110 2.18 5.59 2.76
CA VAL A 110 3.44 6.21 2.32
C VAL A 110 3.83 7.36 3.25
N ILE A 111 2.91 8.29 3.50
CA ILE A 111 3.22 9.55 4.19
C ILE A 111 3.56 9.33 5.67
N ILE A 112 2.74 8.57 6.40
CA ILE A 112 2.87 8.43 7.85
C ILE A 112 4.15 7.66 8.24
N PRO A 113 4.48 6.51 7.63
CA PRO A 113 5.70 5.77 7.98
C PRO A 113 6.97 6.58 7.68
N LEU A 114 7.03 7.27 6.54
CA LEU A 114 8.17 8.14 6.21
C LEU A 114 8.28 9.31 7.20
N TRP A 115 7.15 9.90 7.61
CA TRP A 115 7.15 10.97 8.60
C TRP A 115 7.60 10.49 9.98
N GLU A 116 7.18 9.31 10.42
CA GLU A 116 7.64 8.70 11.67
C GLU A 116 9.14 8.36 11.63
N LEU A 117 9.64 7.84 10.51
CA LEU A 117 11.09 7.62 10.32
C LEU A 117 11.86 8.93 10.41
N TYR A 118 11.40 10.00 9.77
CA TYR A 118 12.02 11.32 9.87
C TYR A 118 11.96 11.90 11.29
N ARG A 119 10.84 11.72 12.01
CA ARG A 119 10.74 12.13 13.41
C ARG A 119 11.70 11.34 14.30
N PHE A 120 11.86 10.05 14.04
CA PHE A 120 12.79 9.18 14.75
C PHE A 120 14.24 9.61 14.52
N THR A 121 14.64 9.85 13.27
CA THR A 121 16.00 10.30 12.95
C THR A 121 16.33 11.62 13.64
N LYS A 122 15.40 12.59 13.59
CA LYS A 122 15.56 13.90 14.23
C LYS A 122 15.67 13.81 15.76
N ARG A 123 14.89 12.93 16.40
CA ARG A 123 14.93 12.73 17.87
C ARG A 123 16.23 12.09 18.35
N LYS A 124 16.83 11.23 17.52
CA LYS A 124 18.08 10.54 17.82
C LYS A 124 19.32 11.29 17.32
N GLU A 125 19.13 12.46 16.69
CA GLU A 125 20.19 13.25 16.04
C GLU A 125 21.01 12.45 15.00
N LEU A 126 20.36 11.47 14.38
CA LEU A 126 20.95 10.60 13.37
C LEU A 126 20.67 11.15 11.96
N LYS A 127 21.61 10.94 11.05
CA LYS A 127 21.41 11.19 9.63
C LYS A 127 20.62 10.04 9.01
N ILE A 128 19.82 10.35 7.98
CA ILE A 128 19.04 9.34 7.25
C ILE A 128 19.95 8.22 6.71
N ASN A 129 21.14 8.55 6.22
CA ASN A 129 22.11 7.59 5.69
C ASN A 129 22.72 6.67 6.76
N GLU A 130 22.57 6.98 8.04
CA GLU A 130 23.04 6.13 9.14
C GLU A 130 22.00 5.08 9.53
N ILE A 131 20.74 5.29 9.14
CA ILE A 131 19.62 4.40 9.44
C ILE A 131 19.17 3.62 8.20
N CYS A 132 19.23 4.24 7.03
CA CYS A 132 18.76 3.71 5.77
C CYS A 132 19.94 3.31 4.89
N TYR A 133 20.10 2.01 4.65
CA TYR A 133 21.18 1.49 3.82
C TYR A 133 20.87 1.69 2.33
N LYS A 134 21.92 1.88 1.51
CA LYS A 134 21.74 2.08 0.05
C LYS A 134 21.13 0.86 -0.62
N GLU A 135 21.47 -0.32 -0.11
CA GLU A 135 20.96 -1.61 -0.52
C GLU A 135 19.45 -1.71 -0.29
N GLU A 136 18.95 -1.20 0.84
CA GLU A 136 17.50 -1.16 1.12
C GLU A 136 16.78 -0.27 0.11
N ILE A 137 17.31 0.92 -0.19
CA ILE A 137 16.74 1.83 -1.20
C ILE A 137 16.75 1.17 -2.58
N PHE A 138 17.83 0.49 -2.94
CA PHE A 138 17.91 -0.23 -4.21
C PHE A 138 16.88 -1.35 -4.30
N ILE A 139 16.71 -2.14 -3.24
CA ILE A 139 15.68 -3.19 -3.15
C ILE A 139 14.29 -2.58 -3.28
N CYS A 140 14.02 -1.44 -2.66
CA CYS A 140 12.74 -0.73 -2.78
C CYS A 140 12.44 -0.33 -4.22
N ILE A 141 13.40 0.25 -4.92
CA ILE A 141 13.24 0.67 -6.32
C ILE A 141 12.99 -0.55 -7.20
N LEU A 142 13.76 -1.63 -7.00
CA LEU A 142 13.57 -2.88 -7.73
C LEU A 142 12.18 -3.47 -7.48
N PHE A 143 11.76 -3.53 -6.21
CA PHE A 143 10.46 -4.06 -5.80
C PHE A 143 9.31 -3.26 -6.40
N ILE A 144 9.36 -1.92 -6.31
CA ILE A 144 8.34 -1.05 -6.90
C ILE A 144 8.27 -1.27 -8.41
N SER A 145 9.42 -1.33 -9.09
CA SER A 145 9.49 -1.47 -10.55
C SER A 145 8.92 -2.82 -11.01
N MET A 146 9.41 -3.91 -10.41
CA MET A 146 8.96 -5.27 -10.75
C MET A 146 7.52 -5.51 -10.31
N GLY A 147 7.14 -5.06 -9.12
CA GLY A 147 5.78 -5.18 -8.58
C GLY A 147 4.77 -4.43 -9.42
N THR A 148 5.11 -3.23 -9.91
CA THR A 148 4.23 -2.47 -10.81
C THR A 148 4.09 -3.18 -12.16
N LEU A 149 5.18 -3.73 -12.71
CA LEU A 149 5.13 -4.49 -13.96
C LEU A 149 4.23 -5.73 -13.81
N VAL A 150 4.41 -6.51 -12.74
CA VAL A 150 3.60 -7.70 -12.45
C VAL A 150 2.13 -7.31 -12.25
N GLY A 151 1.85 -6.29 -11.45
CA GLY A 151 0.49 -5.80 -11.21
C GLY A 151 -0.23 -5.36 -12.49
N ARG A 152 0.51 -4.81 -13.46
CA ARG A 152 -0.04 -4.43 -14.78
C ARG A 152 -0.27 -5.59 -15.74
N LEU A 153 0.44 -6.71 -15.56
CA LEU A 153 0.37 -7.86 -16.47
C LEU A 153 -0.61 -8.95 -16.00
N MET A 154 -0.98 -8.93 -14.71
CA MET A 154 -1.95 -9.85 -14.09
C MET A 154 -3.39 -9.37 -14.27
#